data_AF-A0A919KX15-F1
#
_entry.id   AF-A0A919KX15-F1
#
_cell.length_a   1.000
_cell.length_b   1.000
_cell.length_c   1.000
_cell.angle_alpha   90.00
_cell.angle_beta   90.00
_cell.angle_gamma   90.00
#
_symmetry.space_group_name_H-M   'P 1'
#
loop_
_entity.id
_entity.type
_entity.pdbx_description
1 polymer ?
#
loop_
_entity_poly.entity_id
_entity_poly.type
_entity_poly.pdbx_seq_one_letter_code
_entity_poly.pdbx_strand_id
1 'polypeptide(L)'
;MHFVAMLGFSASGVTIRYNIPETLLSAAIAIVVVGAGLFITELGKRKLAAMLVGGALAGAGVAAMHYMGMEAMEMSARVVYNPTYVIASIVIAIVAATAALWCTVHIRGTLATIVATLVMGLAVTGMHYTGMAGVSVTNPVDSVPAGASTMQLLVPLVMAVSVVTFLLILGIGLWPTEDELRTQAEFENRLKAHSEQGRRFVNVQQDLQPGPAQFAQTHRVR
;
A
#
# COMPACT_ATOMS: atom_id res chain seq x y z
N MET A 1 -13.25 -4.30 -4.80
CA MET A 1 -13.99 -5.45 -5.35
C MET A 1 -15.49 -5.21 -5.44
N HIS A 2 -16.10 -4.41 -4.57
CA HIS A 2 -17.53 -4.11 -4.62
C HIS A 2 -18.07 -3.67 -6.01
N PHE A 3 -17.45 -2.67 -6.65
CA PHE A 3 -17.85 -2.23 -8.01
C PHE A 3 -17.74 -3.32 -9.07
N VAL A 4 -16.71 -4.19 -8.98
CA VAL A 4 -16.52 -5.32 -9.89
C VAL A 4 -17.58 -6.39 -9.66
N ALA A 5 -17.94 -6.65 -8.40
CA ALA A 5 -19.02 -7.58 -8.05
C ALA A 5 -20.38 -7.10 -8.59
N MET A 6 -20.63 -5.79 -8.57
CA MET A 6 -21.84 -5.18 -9.14
C MET A 6 -21.92 -5.28 -10.67
N LEU A 7 -20.80 -5.34 -11.40
CA LEU A 7 -20.83 -5.65 -12.84
C LEU A 7 -21.38 -7.06 -13.08
N GLY A 8 -21.03 -8.02 -12.22
CA GLY A 8 -21.53 -9.40 -12.29
C GLY A 8 -22.99 -9.57 -11.84
N PHE A 9 -23.50 -8.66 -11.01
CA PHE A 9 -24.87 -8.68 -10.48
C PHE A 9 -25.79 -7.68 -11.20
N SER A 10 -25.56 -7.41 -12.48
CA SER A 10 -26.38 -6.47 -13.27
C SER A 10 -27.86 -6.87 -13.21
N ALA A 11 -28.62 -6.24 -12.32
CA ALA A 11 -30.07 -6.38 -12.24
C ALA A 11 -30.65 -5.67 -13.46
N SER A 12 -31.00 -6.45 -14.48
CA SER A 12 -31.62 -6.00 -15.71
C SER A 12 -32.82 -5.11 -15.39
N GLY A 13 -32.69 -3.78 -15.57
CA GLY A 13 -33.79 -2.83 -15.43
C GLY A 13 -33.63 -1.69 -14.42
N VAL A 14 -32.55 -1.63 -13.63
CA VAL A 14 -32.31 -0.51 -12.68
C VAL A 14 -31.03 0.25 -13.04
N THR A 15 -31.14 1.57 -13.20
CA THR A 15 -29.98 2.44 -13.38
C THR A 15 -29.34 2.73 -12.02
N ILE A 16 -28.14 2.20 -11.79
CA ILE A 16 -27.35 2.45 -10.57
C ILE A 16 -26.36 3.58 -10.87
N ARG A 17 -26.37 4.61 -10.02
CA ARG A 17 -25.39 5.70 -10.05
C ARG A 17 -24.73 5.87 -8.69
N TYR A 18 -23.66 6.63 -8.65
CA TYR A 18 -22.83 6.77 -7.46
C TYR A 18 -22.59 8.22 -7.09
N ASN A 19 -22.75 8.53 -5.81
CA ASN A 19 -22.30 9.78 -5.23
C ASN A 19 -20.76 9.75 -5.06
N ILE A 20 -20.06 10.59 -5.82
CA ILE A 20 -18.59 10.60 -5.86
C ILE A 20 -17.98 10.95 -4.49
N PRO A 21 -18.39 12.05 -3.81
CA PRO A 21 -17.90 12.37 -2.47
C PRO A 21 -18.02 11.23 -1.46
N GLU A 22 -19.19 10.59 -1.37
CA GLU A 22 -19.41 9.50 -0.41
C GLU A 22 -18.60 8.25 -0.75
N THR A 23 -18.48 7.95 -2.04
CA THR A 23 -17.61 6.87 -2.51
C THR A 23 -16.15 7.11 -2.12
N LEU A 24 -15.62 8.32 -2.35
CA LEU A 24 -14.25 8.67 -1.99
C LEU A 24 -14.04 8.66 -0.47
N LEU A 25 -15.04 9.13 0.29
CA LEU A 25 -15.01 9.10 1.75
C LEU A 25 -14.96 7.66 2.28
N SER A 26 -15.76 6.75 1.71
CA SER A 26 -15.72 5.33 2.08
C SER A 26 -14.35 4.70 1.84
N ALA A 27 -13.69 5.05 0.74
CA ALA A 27 -12.34 4.59 0.42
C ALA A 27 -11.30 5.19 1.39
N ALA A 28 -11.41 6.48 1.72
CA ALA A 28 -10.51 7.14 2.66
C ALA A 28 -10.61 6.52 4.07
N ILE A 29 -11.83 6.25 4.55
CA ILE A 29 -12.05 5.54 5.82
C ILE A 29 -11.37 4.18 5.80
N ALA A 30 -11.50 3.42 4.71
CA ALA A 30 -10.85 2.13 4.55
C ALA A 30 -9.32 2.25 4.70
N ILE A 31 -8.70 3.20 3.99
CA ILE A 31 -7.25 3.42 4.02
C ILE A 31 -6.77 3.74 5.44
N VAL A 32 -7.45 4.65 6.12
CA VAL A 32 -7.07 5.08 7.48
C VAL A 32 -7.23 3.94 8.48
N VAL A 33 -8.37 3.25 8.47
CA VAL A 33 -8.69 2.22 9.46
C VAL A 33 -7.85 0.95 9.23
N VAL A 34 -7.68 0.52 7.99
CA VAL A 34 -6.80 -0.62 7.65
C VAL A 34 -5.34 -0.26 7.94
N GLY A 35 -4.90 0.96 7.61
CA GLY A 35 -3.57 1.46 7.94
C GLY A 35 -3.30 1.46 9.45
N ALA A 36 -4.25 1.91 10.25
CA ALA A 36 -4.16 1.83 11.70
C ALA A 36 -4.09 0.38 12.21
N GLY A 37 -4.85 -0.54 11.61
CA GLY A 37 -4.82 -1.96 11.96
C GLY A 37 -3.46 -2.61 11.67
N LEU A 38 -2.86 -2.28 10.53
CA LEU A 38 -1.50 -2.69 10.16
C LEU A 38 -0.46 -2.14 11.15
N PHE A 39 -0.53 -0.83 11.44
CA PHE A 39 0.39 -0.15 12.36
C PHE A 39 0.35 -0.73 13.78
N ILE A 40 -0.85 -1.04 14.30
CA ILE A 40 -1.02 -1.72 15.59
C ILE A 40 -0.37 -3.11 15.58
N THR A 41 -0.54 -3.86 14.48
CA THR A 41 0.01 -5.21 14.35
C THR A 41 1.53 -5.20 14.31
N GLU A 42 2.12 -4.21 13.64
CA GLU A 42 3.57 -4.09 13.47
C GLU A 42 4.29 -3.61 14.75
N LEU A 43 3.72 -2.64 15.47
CA LEU A 43 4.34 -2.05 16.67
C LEU A 43 3.95 -2.73 17.99
N GLY A 44 3.02 -3.67 17.95
CA GLY A 44 2.48 -4.31 19.13
C GLY A 44 3.48 -5.20 19.86
N LYS A 45 3.74 -4.91 21.14
CA LYS A 45 4.61 -5.75 22.01
C LYS A 45 4.09 -7.19 22.17
N ARG A 46 2.76 -7.37 22.18
CA ARG A 46 2.09 -8.69 22.25
C ARG A 46 1.64 -9.09 20.85
N LYS A 47 2.47 -9.85 20.13
CA LYS A 47 2.25 -10.20 18.72
C LYS A 47 0.86 -10.77 18.43
N LEU A 48 0.37 -11.71 19.24
CA LEU A 48 -0.95 -12.32 19.02
C LEU A 48 -2.10 -11.32 19.25
N ALA A 49 -2.08 -10.59 20.37
CA ALA A 49 -3.14 -9.64 20.71
C ALA A 49 -3.18 -8.46 19.72
N ALA A 50 -2.01 -7.97 19.33
CA ALA A 50 -1.87 -6.91 18.34
C ALA A 50 -2.41 -7.36 16.96
N MET A 51 -2.13 -8.59 16.55
CA MET A 51 -2.66 -9.16 15.31
C MET A 51 -4.18 -9.31 15.33
N LEU A 52 -4.76 -9.75 16.45
CA LEU A 52 -6.22 -9.87 16.59
C LEU A 52 -6.91 -8.50 16.58
N VAL A 53 -6.37 -7.51 17.31
CA VAL A 53 -6.92 -6.15 17.33
C VAL A 53 -6.74 -5.48 15.98
N GLY A 54 -5.56 -5.59 15.38
CA GLY A 54 -5.28 -5.03 14.06
C GLY A 54 -6.12 -5.66 12.96
N GLY A 55 -6.32 -6.99 13.02
CA GLY A 55 -7.18 -7.73 12.09
C GLY A 55 -8.65 -7.38 12.25
N ALA A 56 -9.15 -7.26 13.48
CA ALA A 56 -10.50 -6.78 13.75
C ALA A 56 -10.71 -5.35 13.23
N LEU A 57 -9.75 -4.45 13.47
CA LEU A 57 -9.83 -3.07 13.01
C LEU A 57 -9.80 -2.99 11.47
N ALA A 58 -8.85 -3.67 10.83
CA ALA A 58 -8.75 -3.73 9.38
C ALA A 58 -10.01 -4.34 8.74
N GLY A 59 -10.52 -5.44 9.29
CA GLY A 59 -11.76 -6.07 8.82
C GLY A 59 -12.97 -5.15 8.98
N ALA A 60 -13.09 -4.45 10.11
CA ALA A 60 -14.12 -3.45 10.33
C ALA A 60 -14.02 -2.28 9.34
N GLY A 61 -12.80 -1.82 9.02
CA GLY A 61 -12.56 -0.81 7.99
C GLY A 61 -13.01 -1.26 6.60
N VAL A 62 -12.73 -2.50 6.22
CA VAL A 62 -13.18 -3.08 4.95
C VAL A 62 -14.70 -3.22 4.91
N ALA A 63 -15.32 -3.69 5.99
CA ALA A 63 -16.78 -3.80 6.08
C ALA A 63 -17.46 -2.41 6.05
N ALA A 64 -16.91 -1.43 6.77
CA ALA A 64 -17.39 -0.05 6.76
C ALA A 64 -17.33 0.55 5.36
N MET A 65 -16.23 0.34 4.64
CA MET A 65 -16.11 0.76 3.24
C MET A 65 -17.15 0.08 2.34
N HIS A 66 -17.40 -1.22 2.54
CA HIS A 66 -18.40 -1.93 1.75
C HIS A 66 -19.80 -1.37 1.95
N TYR A 67 -20.24 -1.19 3.20
CA TYR A 67 -21.60 -0.70 3.49
C TYR A 67 -21.76 0.78 3.20
N MET A 68 -20.77 1.62 3.53
CA MET A 68 -20.79 3.04 3.17
C MET A 68 -20.77 3.22 1.64
N GLY A 69 -20.05 2.36 0.93
CA GLY A 69 -20.07 2.33 -0.54
C GLY A 69 -21.41 1.90 -1.12
N MET A 70 -22.17 1.05 -0.42
CA MET A 70 -23.54 0.68 -0.81
C MET A 70 -24.54 1.82 -0.53
N GLU A 71 -24.37 2.57 0.56
CA GLU A 71 -25.16 3.77 0.83
C GLU A 71 -24.89 4.88 -0.19
N ALA A 72 -23.66 4.97 -0.72
CA ALA A 72 -23.30 5.89 -1.80
C ALA A 72 -23.96 5.54 -3.16
N MET A 73 -24.66 4.42 -3.25
CA MET A 73 -25.41 4.03 -4.45
C MET A 73 -26.73 4.76 -4.52
N GLU A 74 -26.84 5.64 -5.49
CA GLU A 74 -28.12 6.24 -5.86
C GLU A 74 -28.82 5.31 -6.85
N MET A 75 -29.82 4.59 -6.34
CA MET A 75 -30.76 3.80 -7.13
C MET A 75 -32.17 4.23 -6.79
N SER A 76 -33.07 4.19 -7.78
CA SER A 76 -34.47 4.59 -7.60
C SER A 76 -35.29 3.51 -6.90
N ALA A 77 -34.74 2.90 -5.84
CA ALA A 77 -35.38 1.85 -5.08
C ALA A 77 -34.84 1.83 -3.65
N ARG A 78 -35.66 1.34 -2.72
CA ARG A 78 -35.25 1.23 -1.31
C ARG A 78 -34.46 -0.06 -1.10
N VAL A 79 -33.21 0.10 -0.65
CA VAL A 79 -32.33 -1.00 -0.22
C VAL A 79 -32.73 -1.41 1.20
N VAL A 80 -33.05 -2.68 1.38
CA VAL A 80 -33.30 -3.28 2.70
C VAL A 80 -32.24 -4.34 2.96
N TYR A 81 -31.61 -4.27 4.12
CA TYR A 81 -30.56 -5.18 4.54
C TYR A 81 -31.10 -6.23 5.52
N ASN A 82 -30.76 -7.48 5.29
CA ASN A 82 -30.95 -8.54 6.28
C ASN A 82 -29.77 -8.54 7.28
N PRO A 83 -30.02 -8.29 8.59
CA PRO A 83 -28.96 -8.20 9.60
C PRO A 83 -28.07 -9.43 9.69
N THR A 84 -28.60 -10.61 9.40
CA THR A 84 -27.86 -11.88 9.47
C THR A 84 -26.72 -11.92 8.45
N TYR A 85 -27.02 -11.54 7.20
CA TYR A 85 -26.02 -11.49 6.13
C TYR A 85 -25.02 -10.36 6.34
N VAL A 86 -25.46 -9.24 6.93
CA VAL A 86 -24.57 -8.14 7.31
C VAL A 86 -23.56 -8.56 8.38
N ILE A 87 -24.03 -9.21 9.44
CA ILE A 87 -23.14 -9.72 10.50
C ILE A 87 -22.20 -10.78 9.92
N ALA A 88 -22.71 -11.70 9.10
CA ALA A 88 -21.88 -12.73 8.46
C ALA A 88 -20.78 -12.12 7.58
N SER A 89 -21.07 -11.10 6.77
CA SER A 89 -20.07 -10.44 5.93
C SER A 89 -18.99 -9.74 6.78
N ILE A 90 -19.37 -9.08 7.88
CA ILE A 90 -18.44 -8.41 8.80
C ILE A 90 -17.50 -9.44 9.44
N VAL A 91 -18.04 -10.59 9.86
CA VAL A 91 -17.23 -11.68 10.42
C VAL A 91 -16.23 -12.20 9.38
N ILE A 92 -16.67 -12.41 8.14
CA ILE A 92 -15.78 -12.82 7.04
C ILE A 92 -14.68 -11.77 6.81
N ALA A 93 -15.03 -10.48 6.84
CA ALA A 93 -14.05 -9.39 6.68
C ALA A 93 -12.97 -9.41 7.77
N ILE A 94 -13.37 -9.57 9.04
CA ILE A 94 -12.46 -9.64 10.19
C ILE A 94 -11.56 -10.88 10.11
N VAL A 95 -12.12 -12.04 9.81
CA VAL A 95 -11.35 -13.28 9.68
C VAL A 95 -10.36 -13.17 8.52
N ALA A 96 -10.80 -12.67 7.37
CA ALA A 96 -9.93 -12.47 6.21
C ALA A 96 -8.80 -11.47 6.51
N ALA A 97 -9.11 -10.32 7.11
CA ALA A 97 -8.09 -9.32 7.46
C ALA A 97 -7.08 -9.86 8.48
N THR A 98 -7.54 -10.60 9.49
CA THR A 98 -6.67 -11.24 10.48
C THR A 98 -5.77 -12.29 9.82
N ALA A 99 -6.33 -13.11 8.91
CA ALA A 99 -5.57 -14.09 8.15
C ALA A 99 -4.53 -13.41 7.24
N ALA A 100 -4.87 -12.29 6.59
CA ALA A 100 -3.93 -11.51 5.78
C ALA A 100 -2.72 -11.06 6.60
N LEU A 101 -2.97 -10.46 7.76
CA LEU A 101 -1.91 -10.01 8.68
C LEU A 101 -1.06 -11.19 9.16
N TRP A 102 -1.68 -12.31 9.48
CA TRP A 102 -0.97 -13.53 9.87
C TRP A 102 -0.06 -14.02 8.74
N CYS A 103 -0.57 -14.08 7.51
CA CYS A 103 0.18 -14.47 6.31
C CYS A 103 1.39 -13.57 6.09
N THR A 104 1.24 -12.24 6.22
CA THR A 104 2.33 -11.27 6.08
C THR A 104 3.50 -11.56 7.04
N VAL A 105 3.22 -12.07 8.24
CA VAL A 105 4.24 -12.32 9.27
C VAL A 105 4.82 -13.74 9.22
N HIS A 106 4.04 -14.73 8.79
CA HIS A 106 4.40 -16.15 8.92
C HIS A 106 4.73 -16.85 7.60
N ILE A 107 4.19 -16.37 6.47
CA ILE A 107 4.37 -17.05 5.19
C ILE A 107 5.64 -16.53 4.51
N ARG A 108 6.53 -17.46 4.18
CA ARG A 108 7.73 -17.21 3.37
C ARG A 108 7.71 -18.12 2.14
N GLY A 109 8.13 -17.59 1.00
CA GLY A 109 8.24 -18.32 -0.26
C GLY A 109 7.11 -18.05 -1.26
N THR A 110 7.46 -18.00 -2.53
CA THR A 110 6.59 -17.53 -3.62
C THR A 110 5.30 -18.34 -3.76
N LEU A 111 5.38 -19.67 -3.68
CA LEU A 111 4.21 -20.54 -3.82
C LEU A 111 3.19 -20.32 -2.69
N ALA A 112 3.67 -20.19 -1.46
CA ALA A 112 2.80 -19.95 -0.31
C ALA A 112 2.17 -18.56 -0.37
N THR A 113 2.88 -17.54 -0.87
CA THR A 113 2.31 -16.22 -1.16
C THR A 113 1.21 -16.29 -2.23
N ILE A 114 1.42 -17.05 -3.32
CA ILE A 114 0.40 -17.23 -4.37
C ILE A 114 -0.87 -17.87 -3.80
N VAL A 115 -0.72 -18.93 -3.00
CA VAL A 115 -1.88 -19.58 -2.38
C VAL A 115 -2.59 -18.62 -1.42
N ALA A 116 -1.83 -17.87 -0.61
CA ALA A 116 -2.39 -16.89 0.31
C ALA A 116 -3.17 -15.79 -0.41
N THR A 117 -2.65 -15.24 -1.52
CA THR A 117 -3.33 -14.18 -2.28
C THR A 117 -4.61 -14.69 -2.94
N LEU A 118 -4.63 -15.92 -3.44
CA LEU A 118 -5.85 -16.55 -3.98
C LEU A 118 -6.91 -16.74 -2.90
N VAL A 119 -6.53 -17.30 -1.75
CA VAL A 119 -7.44 -17.49 -0.61
C VAL A 119 -7.99 -16.15 -0.12
N MET A 120 -7.14 -15.12 -0.03
CA MET A 120 -7.55 -13.77 0.35
C MET A 120 -8.51 -13.14 -0.67
N GLY A 121 -8.22 -13.30 -1.97
CA GLY A 121 -9.11 -12.84 -3.03
C GLY A 121 -10.48 -13.51 -2.95
N LEU A 122 -10.53 -14.81 -2.68
CA LEU A 122 -11.76 -15.56 -2.49
C LEU A 122 -12.53 -15.10 -1.26
N ALA A 123 -11.84 -14.89 -0.12
CA ALA A 123 -12.48 -14.45 1.12
C ALA A 123 -13.10 -13.04 1.00
N VAL A 124 -12.37 -12.10 0.40
CA VAL A 124 -12.87 -10.72 0.17
C VAL A 124 -14.04 -10.73 -0.81
N THR A 125 -13.95 -11.53 -1.87
CA THR A 125 -15.05 -11.68 -2.83
C THR A 125 -16.28 -12.30 -2.15
N GLY A 126 -16.07 -13.33 -1.34
CA GLY A 126 -17.11 -13.97 -0.53
C GLY A 126 -17.80 -13.01 0.44
N MET A 127 -17.05 -12.12 1.09
CA MET A 127 -17.61 -11.06 1.94
C MET A 127 -18.57 -10.17 1.16
N HIS A 128 -18.15 -9.68 -0.01
CA HIS A 128 -18.98 -8.82 -0.85
C HIS A 128 -20.24 -9.52 -1.34
N TYR A 129 -20.15 -10.77 -1.83
CA TYR A 129 -21.34 -11.51 -2.26
C TYR A 129 -22.26 -11.86 -1.09
N THR A 130 -21.73 -12.16 0.09
CA THR A 130 -22.54 -12.38 1.30
C THR A 130 -23.28 -11.11 1.70
N GLY A 131 -22.61 -9.96 1.65
CA GLY A 131 -23.23 -8.66 1.92
C GLY A 131 -24.35 -8.34 0.92
N MET A 132 -24.11 -8.58 -0.38
CA MET A 132 -25.11 -8.36 -1.42
C MET A 132 -26.28 -9.37 -1.38
N ALA A 133 -26.05 -10.62 -0.97
CA ALA A 133 -27.11 -11.62 -0.81
C ALA A 133 -28.14 -11.20 0.26
N GLY A 134 -27.74 -10.35 1.22
CA GLY A 134 -28.62 -9.77 2.22
C GLY A 134 -29.42 -8.56 1.75
N VAL A 135 -29.26 -8.12 0.50
CA VAL A 135 -29.93 -6.93 -0.04
C VAL A 135 -31.21 -7.32 -0.76
N SER A 136 -32.30 -6.65 -0.42
CA SER A 136 -33.56 -6.69 -1.17
C SER A 136 -33.93 -5.29 -1.64
N VAL A 137 -34.35 -5.20 -2.91
CA VAL A 137 -34.70 -3.94 -3.57
C VAL A 137 -36.22 -3.88 -3.70
N THR A 138 -36.84 -2.84 -3.13
CA THR A 138 -38.31 -2.66 -3.17
C THR A 138 -38.68 -1.29 -3.74
N ASN A 139 -39.75 -1.26 -4.54
CA ASN A 139 -40.33 -0.07 -5.20
C ASN A 139 -39.37 0.66 -6.17
N PRO A 140 -39.14 0.13 -7.38
CA PRO A 140 -38.48 0.90 -8.43
C PRO A 140 -39.37 2.09 -8.82
N VAL A 141 -38.90 3.31 -8.57
CA VAL A 141 -39.48 4.55 -9.09
C VAL A 141 -38.77 4.86 -10.41
N ASP A 142 -39.50 5.24 -11.45
CA ASP A 142 -38.91 5.67 -12.73
C ASP A 142 -38.31 7.08 -12.62
N SER A 143 -37.28 7.25 -11.79
CA SER A 143 -36.43 8.43 -11.75
C SER A 143 -35.03 8.08 -12.26
N VAL A 144 -34.39 8.98 -13.02
CA VAL A 144 -32.97 8.86 -13.36
C VAL A 144 -32.17 9.42 -12.17
N PRO A 145 -31.41 8.62 -11.42
CA PRO A 145 -30.66 9.11 -10.26
C PRO A 145 -29.61 10.15 -10.66
N ALA A 146 -29.15 10.98 -9.71
CA ALA A 146 -27.97 11.82 -9.91
C ALA A 146 -26.68 10.99 -9.69
N GLY A 147 -25.49 11.57 -9.92
CA GLY A 147 -24.20 10.87 -9.68
C GLY A 147 -23.42 10.41 -10.92
N ALA A 148 -22.50 9.48 -10.76
CA ALA A 148 -21.68 8.91 -11.85
C ALA A 148 -22.14 7.49 -12.20
N SER A 149 -22.01 7.09 -13.48
CA SER A 149 -22.23 5.68 -13.84
C SER A 149 -21.09 4.78 -13.34
N THR A 150 -21.34 3.48 -13.22
CA THR A 150 -20.32 2.50 -12.79
C THR A 150 -19.04 2.62 -13.61
N MET A 151 -19.15 2.75 -14.94
CA MET A 151 -17.97 2.84 -15.83
C MET A 151 -17.21 4.16 -15.66
N GLN A 152 -17.91 5.26 -15.40
CA GLN A 152 -17.29 6.56 -15.14
C GLN A 152 -16.49 6.58 -13.83
N LEU A 153 -16.87 5.75 -12.85
CA LEU A 153 -16.16 5.66 -11.58
C LEU A 153 -15.07 4.57 -11.60
N LEU A 154 -15.37 3.41 -12.20
CA LEU A 154 -14.50 2.24 -12.19
C LEU A 154 -13.22 2.47 -13.00
N VAL A 155 -13.32 3.06 -14.20
CA VAL A 155 -12.15 3.25 -15.07
C VAL A 155 -11.11 4.18 -14.43
N PRO A 156 -11.44 5.40 -13.97
CA PRO A 156 -10.46 6.27 -13.33
C PRO A 156 -9.94 5.69 -12.01
N LEU A 157 -10.78 5.01 -11.24
CA LEU A 157 -10.39 4.38 -9.98
C LEU A 157 -9.34 3.28 -10.20
N VAL A 158 -9.58 2.36 -11.16
CA VAL A 158 -8.63 1.29 -11.48
C VAL A 158 -7.32 1.87 -12.00
N MET A 159 -7.39 2.90 -12.87
CA MET A 159 -6.20 3.58 -13.38
C MET A 159 -5.41 4.26 -12.25
N ALA A 160 -6.09 5.02 -11.37
CA ALA A 160 -5.45 5.70 -10.25
C ALA A 160 -4.78 4.71 -9.29
N VAL A 161 -5.48 3.65 -8.88
CA VAL A 161 -4.92 2.61 -8.00
C VAL A 161 -3.73 1.91 -8.65
N SER A 162 -3.82 1.60 -9.95
CA SER A 162 -2.73 0.96 -10.69
C SER A 162 -1.49 1.86 -10.78
N VAL A 163 -1.67 3.14 -11.11
CA VAL A 163 -0.58 4.13 -11.18
C VAL A 163 0.06 4.31 -9.82
N VAL A 164 -0.73 4.52 -8.75
CA VAL A 164 -0.20 4.69 -7.39
C VAL A 164 0.59 3.44 -6.96
N THR A 165 0.02 2.25 -7.17
CA THR A 165 0.68 0.99 -6.80
C THR A 165 1.98 0.80 -7.57
N PHE A 166 1.99 1.08 -8.88
CA PHE A 166 3.18 1.01 -9.71
C PHE A 166 4.27 1.99 -9.23
N LEU A 167 3.91 3.24 -8.93
CA LEU A 167 4.85 4.24 -8.41
C LEU A 167 5.42 3.85 -7.04
N LEU A 168 4.61 3.27 -6.16
CA LEU A 168 5.08 2.77 -4.87
C LEU A 168 6.07 1.61 -5.02
N ILE A 169 5.76 0.64 -5.89
CA ILE A 169 6.65 -0.49 -6.17
C ILE A 169 7.95 0.02 -6.79
N LEU A 170 7.89 0.96 -7.75
CA LEU A 170 9.06 1.56 -8.36
C LEU A 170 9.89 2.33 -7.34
N GLY A 171 9.25 3.12 -6.47
CA GLY A 171 9.93 3.86 -5.41
C GLY A 171 10.66 2.96 -4.42
N ILE A 172 10.05 1.82 -4.07
CA ILE A 172 10.69 0.79 -3.23
C ILE A 172 11.83 0.09 -3.99
N GLY A 173 11.62 -0.24 -5.26
CA GLY A 173 12.62 -0.94 -6.09
C GLY A 173 13.83 -0.09 -6.47
N LEU A 174 13.68 1.23 -6.52
CA LEU A 174 14.77 2.19 -6.71
C LEU A 174 15.44 2.60 -5.40
N TRP A 175 14.90 2.19 -4.25
CA TRP A 175 15.47 2.53 -2.96
C TRP A 175 16.80 1.80 -2.77
N PRO A 176 17.92 2.50 -2.49
CA PRO A 176 19.22 1.86 -2.33
C PRO A 176 19.14 0.81 -1.23
N THR A 177 19.57 -0.41 -1.55
CA THR A 177 19.55 -1.50 -0.58
C THR A 177 20.65 -1.27 0.46
N GLU A 178 20.49 -1.79 1.68
CA GLU A 178 21.51 -1.65 2.73
C GLU A 178 22.90 -2.12 2.28
N ASP A 179 22.96 -3.17 1.45
CA ASP A 179 24.21 -3.71 0.92
C ASP A 179 24.89 -2.75 -0.06
N GLU A 180 24.13 -2.03 -0.88
CA GLU A 180 24.64 -1.02 -1.81
C GLU A 180 25.17 0.20 -1.04
N LEU A 181 24.44 0.63 0.01
CA LEU A 181 24.88 1.71 0.89
C LEU A 181 26.18 1.36 1.63
N ARG A 182 26.32 0.12 2.12
CA ARG A 182 27.55 -0.37 2.75
C ARG A 182 28.71 -0.41 1.77
N THR A 183 28.47 -0.96 0.58
CA THR A 183 29.47 -1.03 -0.49
C THR A 183 29.96 0.38 -0.87
N GLN A 184 29.04 1.34 -1.02
CA GLN A 184 29.38 2.73 -1.32
C GLN A 184 30.19 3.39 -0.20
N ALA A 185 29.85 3.15 1.07
CA ALA A 185 30.62 3.65 2.20
C ALA A 185 32.05 3.06 2.24
N GLU A 186 32.23 1.79 1.88
CA GLU A 186 33.55 1.16 1.77
C GLU A 186 34.38 1.77 0.62
N PHE A 187 33.77 2.01 -0.54
CA PHE A 187 34.42 2.68 -1.66
C PHE A 187 34.87 4.11 -1.30
N GLU A 188 34.02 4.88 -0.62
CA GLU A 188 34.39 6.22 -0.15
C GLU A 188 35.56 6.18 0.84
N ASN A 189 35.55 5.23 1.79
CA ASN A 189 36.64 5.08 2.76
C ASN A 189 37.96 4.73 2.07
N ARG A 190 37.92 3.87 1.03
CA ARG A 190 39.10 3.55 0.21
C ARG A 190 39.63 4.75 -0.57
N LEU A 191 38.74 5.56 -1.17
CA LEU A 191 39.13 6.78 -1.87
C LEU A 191 39.79 7.79 -0.93
N LYS A 192 39.24 7.97 0.28
CA LYS A 192 39.84 8.83 1.31
C LYS A 192 41.24 8.35 1.68
N ALA A 193 41.41 7.06 1.95
CA ALA A 193 42.72 6.48 2.27
C ALA A 193 43.75 6.69 1.14
N HIS A 194 43.37 6.46 -0.12
CA HIS A 194 44.24 6.72 -1.27
C HIS A 194 44.56 8.20 -1.45
N SER A 195 43.59 9.09 -1.22
CA SER A 195 43.80 10.54 -1.32
C SER A 195 44.77 11.07 -0.25
N GLU A 196 44.68 10.56 0.99
CA GLU A 196 45.60 10.89 2.08
C GLU A 196 47.01 10.37 1.80
N GLN A 197 47.11 9.15 1.28
CA GLN A 197 48.38 8.56 0.86
C GLN A 197 49.02 9.38 -0.27
N GLY A 198 48.23 9.80 -1.27
CA GLY A 198 48.68 10.70 -2.33
C GLY A 198 49.18 12.05 -1.81
N ARG A 199 48.45 12.68 -0.88
CA ARG A 199 48.90 13.91 -0.22
C ARG A 199 50.20 13.72 0.56
N ARG A 200 50.37 12.58 1.25
CA ARG A 200 51.63 12.25 1.93
C ARG A 200 52.79 12.17 0.95
N PHE A 201 52.62 11.50 -0.19
CA PHE A 201 53.67 11.42 -1.21
C PHE A 201 54.04 12.78 -1.78
N VAL A 202 53.05 13.63 -2.10
CA VAL A 202 53.31 14.99 -2.62
C VAL A 202 54.07 15.83 -1.59
N ASN A 203 53.67 15.79 -0.32
CA ASN A 203 54.38 16.51 0.75
C ASN A 203 55.84 16.05 0.88
N VAL A 204 56.09 14.74 0.88
CA VAL A 204 57.44 14.18 0.96
C VAL A 204 58.30 14.59 -0.24
N GLN A 205 57.73 14.59 -1.45
CA GLN A 205 58.42 15.04 -2.66
C GLN A 205 58.78 16.54 -2.60
N GLN A 206 57.91 17.36 -2.01
CA GLN A 206 58.13 18.79 -1.82
C GLN A 206 59.24 19.07 -0.81
N ASP A 207 59.33 18.26 0.26
CA ASP A 207 60.40 18.34 1.27
C ASP A 207 61.76 17.89 0.70
N LEU A 208 61.76 16.98 -0.28
CA LEU A 208 62.95 16.45 -0.95
C LEU A 208 63.48 17.32 -2.10
N GLN A 209 62.71 18.30 -2.59
CA GLN A 209 63.19 19.29 -3.56
C GLN A 209 63.68 20.54 -2.81
N PRO A 210 65.00 20.78 -2.72
CA PRO A 210 65.51 21.99 -2.09
C PRO A 210 65.06 23.19 -2.93
N GLY A 211 64.49 24.20 -2.28
CA GLY A 211 64.13 25.45 -2.96
C GLY A 211 65.36 26.07 -3.66
N PRO A 212 65.18 26.75 -4.81
CA PRO A 212 66.29 27.30 -5.62
C PRO A 212 67.21 28.29 -4.86
N ALA A 213 66.81 28.73 -3.67
CA ALA A 213 67.61 29.59 -2.80
C ALA A 213 68.83 28.90 -2.15
N GLN A 214 68.87 27.56 -2.02
CA GLN A 214 70.00 26.87 -1.37
C GLN A 214 71.19 26.59 -2.30
N PHE A 215 70.97 26.50 -3.62
CA PHE A 215 72.06 26.26 -4.58
C PHE A 215 72.88 27.52 -4.92
N ALA A 216 72.37 28.72 -4.61
CA ALA A 216 73.07 29.97 -4.93
C ALA A 216 74.15 30.38 -3.90
N GLN A 217 74.18 29.75 -2.71
CA GLN A 217 75.12 30.13 -1.65
C GLN A 217 76.42 29.33 -1.62
N THR A 218 76.53 28.20 -2.35
CA THR A 218 77.72 27.34 -2.29
C THR A 218 78.81 27.69 -3.30
N HIS A 219 78.59 28.62 -4.23
CA HIS A 219 79.58 28.99 -5.26
C HIS A 219 80.29 30.34 -5.06
N ARG A 220 80.18 30.98 -3.89
CA ARG A 220 80.83 32.26 -3.58
C ARG A 220 81.93 32.16 -2.51
N VAL A 221 82.80 31.14 -2.59
CA VAL A 221 84.08 31.16 -1.85
C VAL A 221 85.17 30.48 -2.67
N ARG A 222 85.78 31.24 -3.59
CA ARG A 222 87.24 31.36 -3.76
C ARG A 222 87.56 32.42 -4.80
#